data_AF-A0A0C2FS02-F1
#
_entry.id   AF-A0A0C2FS02-F1
#
_cell.length_a   1.000
_cell.length_b   1.000
_cell.length_c   1.000
_cell.angle_alpha   90.00
_cell.angle_beta   90.00
_cell.angle_gamma   90.00
#
_symmetry.space_group_name_H-M   'P 1'
#
loop_
_entity.id
_entity.type
_entity.pdbx_description
1 polymer ?
#
loop_
_entity_poly.entity_id
_entity_poly.type
_entity_poly.pdbx_seq_one_letter_code
_entity_poly.pdbx_strand_id
1 'polypeptide(L)'
;MYLKLTARVKKGELVFHDHRFWTYPQPYCEMKSFAPELYKELAEASIIIFKGDLNYRKLVGDREWPYETPFKTALCGFLPAPVLAVRTLKAETVAGLPEDVAERMRNEPDRKWMITGDYGVAQLAF
;
A
#
# COMPACT_ATOMS: atom_id res chain seq x y z
N MET A 1 20.95 6.31 -19.15
CA MET A 1 20.03 5.74 -18.14
C MET A 1 19.61 4.31 -18.50
N TYR A 2 19.04 4.07 -19.68
CA TYR A 2 18.56 2.75 -20.12
C TYR A 2 19.60 1.62 -20.04
N LEU A 3 20.84 1.87 -20.48
CA LEU A 3 21.92 0.86 -20.39
C LEU A 3 22.17 0.34 -18.97
N LYS A 4 22.04 1.20 -17.95
CA LYS A 4 22.24 0.81 -16.55
C LYS A 4 21.12 -0.13 -16.07
N LEU A 5 19.86 0.17 -16.42
CA LEU A 5 18.72 -0.68 -16.04
C LEU A 5 18.76 -2.03 -16.78
N THR A 6 19.03 -2.02 -18.08
CA THR A 6 19.16 -3.25 -18.88
C THR A 6 20.27 -4.15 -18.35
N ALA A 7 21.41 -3.59 -17.92
CA ALA A 7 22.48 -4.39 -17.32
C ALA A 7 22.05 -5.07 -16.02
N ARG A 8 21.28 -4.38 -15.16
CA ARG A 8 20.74 -4.96 -13.91
C ARG A 8 19.74 -6.08 -14.17
N VAL A 9 18.87 -5.91 -15.18
CA VAL A 9 17.95 -6.97 -15.61
C VAL A 9 18.73 -8.20 -16.09
N LYS A 10 19.75 -8.01 -16.94
CA LYS A 10 20.58 -9.13 -17.43
C LYS A 10 21.34 -9.86 -16.32
N LYS A 11 21.69 -9.19 -15.23
CA LYS A 11 22.37 -9.78 -14.08
C LYS A 11 21.43 -10.40 -13.05
N GLY A 12 20.11 -10.23 -13.19
CA GLY A 12 19.14 -10.65 -12.17
C GLY A 12 19.08 -9.75 -10.93
N GLU A 13 19.69 -8.55 -10.97
CA GLU A 13 19.63 -7.56 -9.89
C GLU A 13 18.32 -6.73 -9.93
N LEU A 14 17.62 -6.77 -11.06
CA LEU A 14 16.27 -6.24 -11.24
C LEU A 14 15.45 -7.30 -11.97
N VAL A 15 14.43 -7.83 -11.31
CA VAL A 15 13.59 -8.90 -11.86
C VAL A 15 12.15 -8.40 -11.94
N PHE A 16 11.48 -8.73 -13.04
CA PHE A 16 10.06 -8.45 -13.22
C PHE A 16 9.28 -9.73 -12.98
N HIS A 17 8.27 -9.63 -12.12
CA HIS A 17 7.36 -10.72 -11.78
C HIS A 17 5.94 -10.28 -12.10
N ASP A 18 5.14 -11.19 -12.62
CA ASP A 18 3.70 -11.04 -12.76
C ASP A 18 2.98 -12.07 -11.88
N HIS A 19 1.76 -11.72 -11.45
CA HIS A 19 0.90 -12.64 -10.72
C HIS A 19 -0.56 -12.22 -10.91
N ARG A 20 -1.46 -13.17 -11.15
CA ARG A 20 -2.88 -12.87 -11.41
C ARG A 20 -3.57 -12.17 -10.24
N PHE A 21 -3.13 -12.46 -9.00
CA PHE A 21 -3.68 -11.86 -7.78
C PHE A 21 -3.67 -10.32 -7.80
N TRP A 22 -2.68 -9.68 -8.44
CA TRP A 22 -2.64 -8.22 -8.57
C TRP A 22 -3.89 -7.64 -9.24
N THR A 23 -4.50 -8.41 -10.14
CA THR A 23 -5.71 -8.04 -10.91
C THR A 23 -7.02 -8.60 -10.33
N TYR A 24 -6.95 -9.37 -9.25
CA TYR A 24 -8.14 -9.91 -8.58
C TYR A 24 -8.87 -8.83 -7.75
N PRO A 25 -10.16 -8.99 -7.43
CA PRO A 25 -10.88 -8.02 -6.60
C PRO A 25 -10.48 -8.05 -5.12
N GLN A 26 -9.83 -9.12 -4.66
CA GLN A 26 -9.52 -9.35 -3.25
C GLN A 26 -8.60 -8.27 -2.64
N PRO A 27 -8.82 -7.89 -1.37
CA PRO A 27 -7.86 -7.12 -0.60
C PRO A 27 -6.62 -7.96 -0.27
N TYR A 28 -5.51 -7.30 0.09
CA TYR A 28 -4.24 -8.01 0.30
C TYR A 28 -4.23 -8.90 1.54
N CYS A 29 -5.06 -8.61 2.56
CA CYS A 29 -5.21 -9.50 3.72
C CYS A 29 -5.74 -10.91 3.36
N GLU A 30 -6.33 -11.09 2.19
CA GLU A 30 -6.77 -12.40 1.69
C GLU A 30 -5.71 -13.12 0.83
N MET A 31 -4.58 -12.47 0.52
CA MET A 31 -3.53 -13.03 -0.34
C MET A 31 -3.02 -14.37 0.16
N LYS A 32 -2.85 -14.53 1.48
CA LYS A 32 -2.37 -15.79 2.07
C LYS A 32 -3.28 -16.99 1.76
N SER A 33 -4.57 -16.76 1.53
CA SER A 33 -5.55 -17.80 1.20
C SER A 33 -5.70 -18.01 -0.31
N PHE A 34 -5.71 -16.94 -1.10
CA PHE A 34 -5.98 -17.00 -2.54
C PHE A 34 -4.74 -17.11 -3.43
N ALA A 35 -3.58 -16.73 -2.90
CA ALA A 35 -2.28 -16.75 -3.58
C ALA A 35 -1.14 -17.04 -2.59
N PRO A 36 -1.16 -18.20 -1.90
CA PRO A 36 -0.19 -18.55 -0.87
C PRO A 36 1.26 -18.55 -1.39
N GLU A 37 1.48 -18.92 -2.65
CA GLU A 37 2.78 -18.86 -3.32
C GLU A 37 3.32 -17.44 -3.41
N LEU A 38 2.48 -16.47 -3.84
CA LEU A 38 2.86 -15.06 -3.89
C LEU A 38 3.13 -14.51 -2.49
N TYR A 39 2.30 -14.86 -1.51
CA TYR A 39 2.52 -14.43 -0.12
C TYR A 39 3.87 -14.92 0.42
N LYS A 40 4.24 -16.16 0.10
CA LYS A 40 5.54 -16.74 0.48
C LYS A 40 6.70 -16.04 -0.22
N GLU A 41 6.60 -15.77 -1.51
CA GLU A 41 7.61 -15.01 -2.27
C GLU A 41 7.82 -13.60 -1.68
N LEU A 42 6.72 -12.89 -1.37
CA LEU A 42 6.79 -11.57 -0.76
C LEU A 42 7.43 -11.60 0.65
N ALA A 43 7.29 -12.69 1.39
CA ALA A 43 7.87 -12.83 2.72
C ALA A 43 9.41 -12.93 2.73
N GLU A 44 10.03 -13.18 1.57
CA GLU A 44 11.48 -13.19 1.42
C GLU A 44 12.06 -11.77 1.26
N ALA A 45 11.22 -10.76 1.02
CA ALA A 45 11.65 -9.38 0.82
C ALA A 45 12.13 -8.74 2.13
N SER A 46 13.19 -7.93 2.07
CA SER A 46 13.58 -7.08 3.21
C SER A 46 12.63 -5.90 3.43
N ILE A 47 11.99 -5.43 2.35
CA ILE A 47 10.95 -4.40 2.35
C ILE A 47 10.11 -4.52 1.09
N ILE A 48 8.80 -4.29 1.21
CA ILE A 48 7.87 -4.23 0.09
C ILE A 48 7.35 -2.80 -0.05
N ILE A 49 7.52 -2.20 -1.23
CA ILE A 49 7.06 -0.84 -1.50
C ILE A 49 5.82 -0.90 -2.40
N PHE A 50 4.67 -0.56 -1.84
CA PHE A 50 3.41 -0.45 -2.58
C PHE A 50 3.23 0.97 -3.10
N LYS A 51 2.98 1.11 -4.40
CA LYS A 51 2.89 2.41 -5.08
C LYS A 51 1.46 2.77 -5.45
N GLY A 52 1.05 3.98 -5.11
CA GLY A 52 -0.19 4.57 -5.61
C GLY A 52 -1.45 4.15 -4.87
N ASP A 53 -2.56 4.72 -5.30
CA ASP A 53 -3.84 4.71 -4.58
C ASP A 53 -4.52 3.34 -4.55
N LEU A 54 -4.58 2.63 -5.69
CA LEU A 54 -5.20 1.30 -5.75
C LEU A 54 -4.51 0.28 -4.82
N ASN A 55 -3.17 0.30 -4.79
CA ASN A 55 -2.41 -0.56 -3.89
C ASN A 55 -2.72 -0.25 -2.44
N TYR A 56 -2.85 1.02 -2.07
CA TYR A 56 -3.23 1.41 -0.73
C TYR A 56 -4.63 0.93 -0.36
N ARG A 57 -5.60 1.13 -1.25
CA ARG A 57 -6.97 0.66 -1.05
C ARG A 57 -7.02 -0.85 -0.81
N LYS A 58 -6.28 -1.64 -1.62
CA LYS A 58 -6.16 -3.09 -1.39
C LYS A 58 -5.44 -3.46 -0.09
N LEU A 59 -4.45 -2.67 0.34
CA LEU A 59 -3.77 -2.87 1.64
C LEU A 59 -4.72 -2.68 2.81
N VAL A 60 -5.55 -1.63 2.78
CA VAL A 60 -6.46 -1.28 3.89
C VAL A 60 -7.88 -1.83 3.72
N GLY A 61 -8.09 -2.68 2.72
CA GLY A 61 -9.38 -3.28 2.41
C GLY A 61 -10.47 -2.33 1.91
N ASP A 62 -10.09 -1.13 1.46
CA ASP A 62 -10.98 -0.08 0.94
C ASP A 62 -12.15 0.27 1.89
N ARG A 63 -11.88 0.25 3.20
CA ARG A 63 -12.88 0.48 4.25
C ARG A 63 -12.89 1.92 4.74
N GLU A 64 -13.99 2.29 5.39
CA GLU A 64 -14.09 3.52 6.16
C GLU A 64 -13.43 3.32 7.53
N TRP A 65 -12.18 3.77 7.63
CA TRP A 65 -11.40 3.74 8.86
C TRP A 65 -11.49 5.08 9.58
N PRO A 66 -11.59 5.11 10.92
CA PRO A 66 -11.16 6.28 11.68
C PRO A 66 -9.73 6.65 11.27
N TYR A 67 -9.48 7.93 10.98
CA TYR A 67 -8.24 8.38 10.33
C TYR A 67 -6.98 8.02 11.12
N GLU A 68 -7.08 8.02 12.44
CA GLU A 68 -6.03 7.68 13.40
C GLU A 68 -5.80 6.17 13.57
N THR A 69 -6.67 5.31 13.00
CA THR A 69 -6.51 3.85 13.10
C THR A 69 -5.11 3.45 12.69
N PRO A 70 -4.32 2.75 13.53
CA PRO A 70 -2.93 2.45 13.20
C PRO A 70 -2.83 1.73 11.85
N PHE A 71 -1.88 2.15 11.00
CA PHE A 71 -1.74 1.57 9.66
C PHE A 71 -1.58 0.05 9.70
N LYS A 72 -0.79 -0.48 10.65
CA LYS A 72 -0.63 -1.92 10.90
C LYS A 72 -1.96 -2.64 11.20
N THR A 73 -2.89 -1.99 11.90
CA THR A 73 -4.24 -2.53 12.14
C THR A 73 -5.05 -2.53 10.86
N ALA A 74 -5.00 -1.44 10.09
CA ALA A 74 -5.72 -1.31 8.82
C ALA A 74 -5.28 -2.34 7.76
N LEU A 75 -4.03 -2.84 7.83
CA LEU A 75 -3.54 -3.95 7.00
C LEU A 75 -4.27 -5.28 7.20
N CYS A 76 -5.11 -5.40 8.24
CA CYS A 76 -5.92 -6.58 8.49
C CYS A 76 -5.11 -7.89 8.51
N GLY A 77 -3.88 -7.85 9.04
CA GLY A 77 -2.97 -9.00 9.12
C GLY A 77 -2.10 -9.23 7.88
N PHE A 78 -2.23 -8.42 6.82
CA PHE A 78 -1.31 -8.47 5.68
C PHE A 78 0.05 -7.87 6.05
N LEU A 79 1.00 -8.72 6.43
CA LEU A 79 2.36 -8.30 6.74
C LEU A 79 3.36 -9.43 6.43
N PRO A 80 3.53 -9.80 5.14
CA PRO A 80 4.49 -10.83 4.75
C PRO A 80 5.95 -10.43 5.06
N ALA A 81 6.25 -9.14 4.95
CA ALA A 81 7.52 -8.49 5.27
C ALA A 81 7.23 -7.02 5.67
N PRO A 82 8.22 -6.21 6.08
CA PRO A 82 8.00 -4.77 6.27
C PRO A 82 7.39 -4.11 5.03
N VAL A 83 6.28 -3.39 5.21
CA VAL A 83 5.48 -2.77 4.15
C VAL A 83 5.62 -1.26 4.22
N LEU A 84 6.02 -0.64 3.11
CA LEU A 84 5.96 0.80 2.90
C LEU A 84 4.94 1.14 1.82
N ALA A 85 3.87 1.83 2.19
CA ALA A 85 2.90 2.36 1.24
C ALA A 85 3.26 3.81 0.87
N VAL A 86 3.48 4.08 -0.43
CA VAL A 86 3.72 5.43 -0.97
C VAL A 86 2.58 5.80 -1.89
N ARG A 87 1.73 6.73 -1.43
CA ARG A 87 0.45 7.05 -2.07
C ARG A 87 0.26 8.56 -2.18
N THR A 88 -0.30 9.00 -3.31
CA THR A 88 -1.08 10.25 -3.40
C THR A 88 -2.56 9.93 -3.18
N LEU A 89 -3.29 10.72 -2.39
CA LEU A 89 -4.67 10.43 -1.99
C LEU A 89 -5.65 10.66 -3.15
N LYS A 90 -6.28 9.59 -3.65
CA LYS A 90 -7.26 9.62 -4.74
C LYS A 90 -8.53 8.81 -4.42
N ALA A 91 -8.79 8.56 -3.14
CA ALA A 91 -9.92 7.79 -2.63
C ALA A 91 -10.19 8.10 -1.15
N GLU A 92 -11.44 7.97 -0.74
CA GLU A 92 -11.98 8.36 0.57
C GLU A 92 -11.59 7.43 1.74
N THR A 93 -10.61 6.54 1.55
CA THR A 93 -10.05 5.69 2.61
C THR A 93 -8.68 6.20 3.04
N VAL A 94 -8.41 6.27 4.34
CA VAL A 94 -7.09 6.57 4.94
C VAL A 94 -7.06 6.03 6.36
N ALA A 95 -5.88 5.59 6.80
CA ALA A 95 -5.63 5.18 8.17
C ALA A 95 -4.24 5.69 8.58
N GLY A 96 -3.95 5.71 9.88
CA GLY A 96 -2.63 6.00 10.44
C GLY A 96 -2.19 7.46 10.33
N LEU A 97 -3.14 8.41 10.29
CA LEU A 97 -2.81 9.82 10.43
C LEU A 97 -2.45 10.14 11.90
N PRO A 98 -1.46 11.01 12.15
CA PRO A 98 -1.24 11.58 13.49
C PRO A 98 -2.51 12.27 14.02
N GLU A 99 -2.72 12.27 15.33
CA GLU A 99 -3.95 12.78 15.96
C GLU A 99 -4.26 14.24 15.56
N ASP A 100 -3.24 15.11 15.58
CA ASP A 100 -3.35 16.52 15.21
C ASP A 100 -3.75 16.70 13.73
N VAL A 101 -3.22 15.85 12.85
CA VAL A 101 -3.57 15.83 11.43
C VAL A 101 -4.99 15.28 11.23
N ALA A 102 -5.33 14.19 11.92
CA ALA A 102 -6.65 13.57 11.85
C ALA A 102 -7.74 14.56 12.30
N GLU A 103 -7.52 15.26 13.42
CA GLU A 103 -8.42 16.30 13.91
C GLU A 103 -8.57 17.46 12.92
N ARG A 104 -7.45 17.98 12.39
CA ARG A 104 -7.49 19.03 11.36
C ARG A 104 -8.30 18.60 10.14
N MET A 105 -8.06 17.39 9.64
CA MET A 105 -8.72 16.88 8.43
C MET A 105 -10.20 16.53 8.64
N ARG A 106 -10.62 16.24 9.88
CA ARG A 106 -12.05 16.11 10.23
C ARG A 106 -12.80 17.44 10.16
N ASN A 107 -12.10 18.55 10.38
CA ASN A 107 -12.68 19.90 10.37
C ASN A 107 -12.66 20.56 8.99
N GLU A 108 -12.07 19.92 7.97
CA GLU A 108 -12.16 20.40 6.59
C GLU A 108 -13.63 20.41 6.13
N PRO A 109 -14.07 21.44 5.39
CA PRO A 109 -15.46 21.60 4.99
C PRO A 109 -15.95 20.53 4.01
N ASP A 110 -15.03 19.84 3.34
CA ASP A 110 -15.31 18.71 2.44
C ASP A 110 -14.19 17.65 2.47
N ARG A 111 -14.42 16.50 1.82
CA ARG A 111 -13.46 15.39 1.71
C ARG A 111 -12.55 15.49 0.47
N LYS A 112 -12.50 16.62 -0.23
CA LYS A 112 -11.74 16.73 -1.50
C LYS A 112 -10.26 16.43 -1.33
N TRP A 113 -9.69 16.77 -0.17
CA TRP A 113 -8.29 16.47 0.18
C TRP A 113 -7.94 14.98 0.05
N MET A 114 -8.93 14.07 0.14
CA MET A 114 -8.74 12.63 -0.02
C MET A 114 -8.75 12.16 -1.49
N ILE A 115 -9.25 12.97 -2.43
CA ILE A 115 -9.57 12.52 -3.79
C ILE A 115 -8.89 13.31 -4.92
N THR A 116 -8.33 14.49 -4.64
CA THR A 116 -7.70 15.33 -5.69
C THR A 116 -6.31 14.87 -6.11
N GLY A 117 -5.60 14.12 -5.25
CA GLY A 117 -4.20 13.76 -5.46
C GLY A 117 -3.19 14.80 -4.99
N ASP A 118 -3.64 15.90 -4.35
CA ASP A 118 -2.77 16.97 -3.86
C ASP A 118 -1.98 16.58 -2.61
N TYR A 119 -2.51 15.63 -1.85
CA TYR A 119 -1.89 15.11 -0.63
C TYR A 119 -1.23 13.76 -0.87
N GLY A 120 -0.19 13.47 -0.07
CA GLY A 120 0.49 12.18 -0.10
C GLY A 120 0.86 11.67 1.28
N VAL A 121 0.98 10.34 1.38
CA VAL A 121 1.45 9.63 2.58
C VAL A 121 2.55 8.63 2.22
N ALA A 122 3.49 8.48 3.15
CA ALA A 122 4.48 7.41 3.17
C ALA A 122 4.35 6.70 4.53
N GLN A 123 3.78 5.50 4.55
CA GLN A 123 3.45 4.78 5.78
C GLN A 123 4.17 3.45 5.84
N LEU A 124 4.95 3.26 6.90
CA LEU A 124 5.71 2.04 7.16
C LEU A 124 4.99 1.20 8.23
N ALA A 125 4.87 -0.10 8.00
CA ALA A 125 4.47 -1.09 8.98
C ALA A 125 5.47 -2.26 9.00
N PHE A 126 5.80 -2.74 10.19
CA PHE A 126 6.66 -3.89 10.47
C PHE A 126 6.18 -4.56 11.75
#